data_AF-A0A7S0CL51-F1
#
_entry.id   AF-A0A7S0CL51-F1
#
_cell.length_a   1.000
_cell.length_b   1.000
_cell.length_c   1.000
_cell.angle_alpha   90.00
_cell.angle_beta   90.00
_cell.angle_gamma   90.00
#
_symmetry.space_group_name_H-M   'P 1'
#
loop_
_entity.id
_entity.type
_entity.pdbx_description
1 polymer ?
#
loop_
_entity_poly.entity_id
_entity_poly.type
_entity_poly.pdbx_seq_one_letter_code
_entity_poly.pdbx_strand_id
1 'polypeptide(L)'
;SPCGTHFASGDFNGKVIIWDPENLKMKGGHRVGIKAHSKWITSMAWQPLHLSTTPVCELLVTASKDALLKLWNVRTQSCLVTMSGHLESIECVKWGAHDLIYSASRDRTIKVWNAKEKGKLCRTLVGHAHRVNTLALNTEYVTRTGPYDHNGKFNVTATEGDTAARSAALAKYQKFCATLNPVELLVSGSDDQTLHL
;
A
#
# COMPACT_ATOMS: atom_id res chain seq x y z
N SER A 1 -8.21 2.81 -4.34
CA SER A 1 -7.33 3.87 -3.84
C SER A 1 -8.03 4.54 -2.66
N PRO A 2 -7.29 5.08 -1.69
CA PRO A 2 -7.87 5.76 -0.53
C PRO A 2 -8.75 6.99 -0.87
N CYS A 3 -8.59 7.56 -2.06
CA CYS A 3 -9.45 8.63 -2.59
C CYS A 3 -10.69 8.14 -3.36
N GLY A 4 -10.90 6.83 -3.49
CA GLY A 4 -12.08 6.28 -4.17
C GLY A 4 -12.09 6.37 -5.70
N THR A 5 -11.09 6.98 -6.34
CA THR A 5 -11.09 7.22 -7.81
C THR A 5 -10.52 6.08 -8.66
N HIS A 6 -9.87 5.10 -8.04
CA HIS A 6 -9.21 3.99 -8.72
C HIS A 6 -9.42 2.70 -7.94
N PHE A 7 -9.57 1.59 -8.65
CA PHE A 7 -9.51 0.25 -8.09
C PHE A 7 -8.37 -0.51 -8.78
N ALA A 8 -7.59 -1.31 -8.04
CA ALA A 8 -6.47 -2.06 -8.59
C ALA A 8 -6.65 -3.56 -8.33
N SER A 9 -6.38 -4.37 -9.34
CA SER A 9 -6.33 -5.83 -9.24
C SER A 9 -5.04 -6.36 -9.85
N GLY A 10 -4.46 -7.40 -9.26
CA GLY A 10 -3.31 -8.11 -9.81
C GLY A 10 -3.72 -9.47 -10.37
N ASP A 11 -3.07 -9.91 -11.44
CA ASP A 11 -3.29 -11.24 -12.04
C ASP A 11 -2.14 -12.22 -11.75
N PHE A 12 -2.36 -13.47 -12.15
CA PHE A 12 -1.37 -14.54 -12.00
C PHE A 12 -0.16 -14.41 -12.96
N ASN A 13 -0.30 -13.61 -14.02
CA ASN A 13 0.73 -13.34 -15.00
C ASN A 13 1.60 -12.12 -14.64
N GLY A 14 1.42 -11.56 -13.45
CA GLY A 14 2.17 -10.40 -12.97
C GLY A 14 1.69 -9.06 -13.53
N LYS A 15 0.48 -8.99 -14.09
CA LYS A 15 -0.13 -7.76 -14.59
C LYS A 15 -0.99 -7.11 -13.52
N VAL A 16 -0.81 -5.80 -13.38
CA VAL A 16 -1.68 -4.94 -12.58
C VAL A 16 -2.69 -4.28 -13.50
N ILE A 17 -3.95 -4.37 -13.14
CA ILE A 17 -5.05 -3.74 -13.85
C ILE A 17 -5.64 -2.66 -12.96
N ILE A 18 -5.86 -1.47 -13.55
CA ILE A 18 -6.45 -0.33 -12.88
C ILE A 18 -7.83 -0.05 -13.48
N TRP A 19 -8.82 0.07 -12.62
CA TRP A 19 -10.23 0.21 -12.96
C TRP A 19 -10.76 1.55 -12.45
N ASP A 20 -11.69 2.09 -13.21
CA ASP A 20 -12.52 3.22 -12.79
C ASP A 20 -13.77 2.70 -12.06
N PRO A 21 -13.98 3.02 -10.78
CA PRO A 21 -15.11 2.49 -10.03
C PRO A 21 -16.47 3.02 -10.51
N GLU A 22 -16.54 4.23 -11.07
CA GLU A 22 -17.80 4.81 -11.55
C GLU A 22 -18.31 4.12 -12.82
N ASN A 23 -17.39 3.82 -13.74
CA ASN A 23 -17.72 3.27 -15.05
C ASN A 23 -17.52 1.74 -15.14
N LEU A 24 -16.92 1.14 -14.11
CA LEU A 24 -16.41 -0.24 -14.08
C LEU A 24 -15.54 -0.59 -15.31
N LYS A 25 -14.95 0.42 -15.94
CA LYS A 25 -14.11 0.29 -17.12
C LYS A 25 -12.65 0.40 -16.73
N MET A 26 -11.80 -0.29 -17.49
CA MET A 26 -10.36 -0.22 -17.37
C MET A 26 -9.88 1.21 -17.69
N LYS A 27 -9.02 1.80 -16.85
CA LYS A 27 -8.38 3.09 -17.15
C LYS A 27 -7.10 2.88 -17.97
N GLY A 28 -7.02 3.55 -19.12
CA GLY A 28 -5.88 3.50 -20.04
C GLY A 28 -6.17 2.64 -21.27
N GLY A 29 -6.04 3.23 -22.47
CA GLY A 29 -6.38 2.62 -23.76
C GLY A 29 -5.57 1.38 -24.17
N HIS A 30 -4.63 0.91 -23.34
CA HIS A 30 -4.01 -0.39 -23.53
C HIS A 30 -4.93 -1.48 -22.97
N ARG A 31 -5.53 -2.26 -23.86
CA ARG A 31 -6.48 -3.37 -23.59
C ARG A 31 -5.94 -4.50 -22.68
N VAL A 32 -4.77 -4.36 -22.07
CA VAL A 32 -4.08 -5.39 -21.28
C VAL A 32 -3.30 -4.66 -20.18
N GLY A 33 -3.55 -4.99 -18.91
CA GLY A 33 -2.96 -4.31 -17.74
C GLY A 33 -1.44 -4.17 -17.76
N ILE A 34 -0.92 -3.32 -16.86
CA ILE A 34 0.49 -3.01 -16.68
C ILE A 34 1.24 -4.29 -16.33
N LYS A 35 2.12 -4.78 -17.21
CA LYS A 35 3.00 -5.92 -16.89
C LYS A 35 4.02 -5.47 -15.85
N ALA A 36 3.71 -5.73 -14.59
CA ALA A 36 4.49 -5.23 -13.47
C ALA A 36 5.61 -6.20 -13.06
N HIS A 37 5.27 -7.49 -12.96
CA HIS A 37 6.15 -8.53 -12.44
C HIS A 37 6.29 -9.69 -13.43
N SER A 38 7.31 -10.52 -13.20
CA SER A 38 7.53 -11.74 -13.98
C SER A 38 6.68 -12.93 -13.51
N LYS A 39 6.24 -12.88 -12.25
CA LYS A 39 5.36 -13.85 -11.60
C LYS A 39 4.11 -13.17 -11.06
N TRP A 40 3.16 -13.95 -10.56
CA TRP A 40 1.91 -13.44 -10.01
C TRP A 40 2.12 -12.42 -8.90
N ILE A 41 1.18 -11.48 -8.82
CA ILE A 41 1.13 -10.48 -7.77
C ILE A 41 0.51 -11.13 -6.54
N THR A 42 1.18 -11.02 -5.40
CA THR A 42 0.75 -11.60 -4.13
C THR A 42 0.03 -10.57 -3.26
N SER A 43 0.48 -9.32 -3.30
CA SER A 43 -0.08 -8.26 -2.48
C SER A 43 0.16 -6.88 -3.10
N MET A 44 -0.69 -5.91 -2.74
CA MET A 44 -0.60 -4.53 -3.21
C MET A 44 -1.05 -3.57 -2.10
N ALA A 45 -0.43 -2.39 -2.05
CA ALA A 45 -0.79 -1.34 -1.11
C ALA A 45 -0.73 0.03 -1.77
N TRP A 46 -1.74 0.86 -1.52
CA TRP A 46 -1.80 2.23 -2.01
C TRP A 46 -1.11 3.19 -1.05
N GLN A 47 -0.55 4.27 -1.59
CA GLN A 47 -0.09 5.39 -0.77
C GLN A 47 -1.27 6.02 -0.01
N PRO A 48 -1.12 6.28 1.31
CA PRO A 48 -2.09 7.02 2.10
C PRO A 48 -2.39 8.41 1.52
N LEU A 49 -3.65 8.84 1.54
CA LEU A 49 -4.07 10.11 0.93
C LEU A 49 -3.41 11.33 1.59
N HIS A 50 -3.20 11.31 2.90
CA HIS A 50 -2.62 12.45 3.62
C HIS A 50 -1.17 12.74 3.21
N LEU A 51 -0.45 11.72 2.73
CA LEU A 51 0.93 11.82 2.24
C LEU A 51 1.02 12.22 0.76
N SER A 52 -0.05 12.03 -0.02
CA SER A 52 -0.04 12.36 -1.45
C SER A 52 0.14 13.87 -1.65
N THR A 53 1.05 14.27 -2.53
CA THR A 53 1.22 15.67 -2.93
C THR A 53 0.13 16.15 -3.89
N THR A 54 -0.65 15.22 -4.45
CA THR A 54 -1.78 15.47 -5.34
C THR A 54 -3.08 15.10 -4.63
N PRO A 55 -4.24 15.62 -5.05
CA PRO A 55 -5.51 15.25 -4.44
C PRO A 55 -5.95 13.80 -4.72
N VAL A 56 -5.18 13.08 -5.54
CA VAL A 56 -5.42 11.69 -5.90
C VAL A 56 -4.30 10.83 -5.31
N CYS A 57 -4.63 9.61 -4.87
CA CYS A 57 -3.61 8.61 -4.58
C CYS A 57 -3.13 7.98 -5.90
N GLU A 58 -1.99 8.45 -6.39
CA GLU A 58 -1.41 7.98 -7.66
C GLU A 58 -0.38 6.87 -7.48
N LEU A 59 0.18 6.74 -6.27
CA LEU A 59 1.23 5.78 -5.99
C LEU A 59 0.67 4.44 -5.49
N LEU A 60 1.15 3.37 -6.11
CA LEU A 60 0.80 1.98 -5.79
C LEU A 60 2.08 1.16 -5.64
N VAL A 61 2.19 0.40 -4.56
CA VAL A 61 3.22 -0.63 -4.41
C VAL A 61 2.61 -1.98 -4.73
N THR A 62 3.33 -2.75 -5.53
CA THR A 62 3.02 -4.14 -5.85
C THR A 62 4.13 -5.04 -5.35
N ALA A 63 3.73 -6.18 -4.79
CA ALA A 63 4.60 -7.25 -4.35
C ALA A 63 4.28 -8.53 -5.13
N SER A 64 5.30 -9.34 -5.37
CA SER A 64 5.16 -10.54 -6.20
C SER A 64 6.00 -11.70 -5.67
N LYS A 65 5.66 -12.89 -6.16
CA LYS A 65 6.44 -14.11 -6.01
C LYS A 65 7.83 -14.05 -6.68
N ASP A 66 8.11 -13.03 -7.49
CA ASP A 66 9.45 -12.79 -8.04
C ASP A 66 10.43 -12.14 -7.05
N ALA A 67 10.05 -12.00 -5.78
CA ALA A 67 10.85 -11.43 -4.69
C ALA A 67 11.17 -9.93 -4.86
N LEU A 68 10.47 -9.25 -5.78
CA LEU A 68 10.60 -7.81 -5.99
C LEU A 68 9.36 -7.08 -5.47
N LEU A 69 9.59 -5.88 -4.95
CA LEU A 69 8.55 -4.87 -4.85
C LEU A 69 8.74 -3.83 -5.93
N LYS A 70 7.65 -3.30 -6.46
CA LYS A 70 7.69 -2.19 -7.42
C LYS A 70 6.75 -1.08 -6.99
N LEU A 71 7.26 0.14 -7.02
CA LEU A 71 6.50 1.35 -6.80
C LEU A 71 6.11 1.93 -8.16
N TRP A 72 4.82 2.15 -8.37
CA TRP A 72 4.23 2.62 -9.61
C TRP A 72 3.57 3.96 -9.43
N ASN A 73 3.66 4.80 -10.45
CA ASN A 73 2.71 5.88 -10.65
C ASN A 73 1.61 5.39 -11.60
N VAL A 74 0.38 5.35 -11.10
CA VAL A 74 -0.80 4.83 -11.80
C VAL A 74 -1.26 5.76 -12.92
N ARG A 75 -1.08 7.07 -12.78
CA ARG A 75 -1.45 8.06 -13.81
C ARG A 75 -0.54 7.96 -15.03
N THR A 76 0.76 7.84 -14.82
CA THR A 76 1.74 7.70 -15.92
C THR A 76 1.99 6.25 -16.33
N GLN A 77 1.43 5.29 -15.59
CA GLN A 77 1.64 3.85 -15.77
C GLN A 77 3.12 3.43 -15.77
N SER A 78 3.97 4.20 -15.09
CA SER A 78 5.42 4.01 -15.07
C SER A 78 5.91 3.44 -13.75
N CYS A 79 6.84 2.48 -13.82
CA CYS A 79 7.56 1.99 -12.64
C CYS A 79 8.55 3.07 -12.19
N LEU A 80 8.37 3.58 -10.97
CA LEU A 80 9.27 4.58 -10.38
C LEU A 80 10.49 3.93 -9.73
N VAL A 81 10.28 2.85 -8.99
CA VAL A 81 11.32 2.17 -8.22
C VAL A 81 11.07 0.66 -8.27
N THR A 82 12.14 -0.12 -8.46
CA THR A 82 12.14 -1.56 -8.18
C THR A 82 13.00 -1.81 -6.95
N MET A 83 12.41 -2.41 -5.93
CA MET A 83 13.02 -2.65 -4.64
C MET A 83 13.36 -4.14 -4.56
N SER A 84 14.66 -4.42 -4.70
CA SER A 84 15.25 -5.75 -4.59
C SER A 84 15.91 -5.90 -3.22
N GLY A 85 15.66 -7.02 -2.55
CA GLY A 85 16.36 -7.32 -1.29
C GLY A 85 15.77 -8.49 -0.52
N HIS A 86 14.54 -8.90 -0.82
CA HIS A 86 14.03 -10.20 -0.39
C HIS A 86 14.68 -11.32 -1.19
N LEU A 87 14.90 -12.46 -0.53
CA LEU A 87 15.50 -13.65 -1.14
C LEU A 87 14.44 -14.59 -1.72
N GLU A 88 13.20 -14.49 -1.24
CA GLU A 88 12.08 -15.31 -1.68
C GLU A 88 10.81 -14.49 -1.91
N SER A 89 9.77 -15.19 -2.37
CA SER A 89 8.40 -14.69 -2.57
C SER A 89 7.96 -13.75 -1.45
N ILE A 90 7.46 -12.58 -1.83
CA ILE A 90 6.86 -11.65 -0.89
C ILE A 90 5.39 -12.02 -0.76
N GLU A 91 4.90 -12.20 0.46
CA GLU A 91 3.53 -12.67 0.72
C GLU A 91 2.58 -11.50 1.05
N CYS A 92 3.09 -10.47 1.73
CA CYS A 92 2.27 -9.32 2.12
C CYS A 92 3.04 -8.01 2.00
N VAL A 93 2.36 -6.94 1.59
CA VAL A 93 2.88 -5.57 1.62
C VAL A 93 1.87 -4.62 2.26
N LYS A 94 2.37 -3.70 3.09
CA LYS A 94 1.58 -2.62 3.70
C LYS A 94 2.30 -1.30 3.57
N TRP A 95 1.53 -0.23 3.36
CA TRP A 95 2.04 1.14 3.33
C TRP A 95 1.61 1.83 4.63
N GLY A 96 2.60 2.26 5.41
CA GLY A 96 2.40 2.93 6.70
C GLY A 96 2.14 4.43 6.58
N ALA A 97 1.79 5.06 7.70
CA ALA A 97 1.41 6.46 7.70
C ALA A 97 2.57 7.46 7.59
N HIS A 98 3.82 6.96 7.60
CA HIS A 98 5.07 7.75 7.58
C HIS A 98 5.94 7.49 6.34
N ASP A 99 5.34 7.18 5.18
CA ASP A 99 6.06 6.79 3.94
C ASP A 99 6.94 5.54 4.08
N LEU A 100 6.68 4.73 5.11
CA LEU A 100 7.31 3.44 5.29
C LEU A 100 6.49 2.35 4.61
N ILE A 101 7.14 1.51 3.81
CA ILE A 101 6.56 0.31 3.22
C ILE A 101 7.09 -0.88 4.00
N TYR A 102 6.19 -1.75 4.44
CA TYR A 102 6.51 -2.98 5.14
C TYR A 102 6.22 -4.16 4.21
N SER A 103 7.20 -5.04 4.03
CA SER A 103 7.05 -6.23 3.20
C SER A 103 7.43 -7.48 3.99
N ALA A 104 6.57 -8.49 3.93
CA ALA A 104 6.77 -9.80 4.53
C ALA A 104 7.05 -10.83 3.45
N SER A 105 8.02 -11.70 3.68
CA SER A 105 8.46 -12.69 2.70
C SER A 105 8.57 -14.09 3.29
N ARG A 106 8.59 -15.07 2.38
CA ARG A 106 8.94 -16.45 2.65
C ARG A 106 10.38 -16.63 3.12
N ASP A 107 11.24 -15.64 2.90
CA ASP A 107 12.61 -15.61 3.45
C ASP A 107 12.67 -15.44 4.99
N ARG A 108 11.50 -15.40 5.65
CA ARG A 108 11.31 -15.29 7.11
C ARG A 108 11.66 -13.91 7.66
N THR A 109 11.85 -12.94 6.78
CA THR A 109 12.16 -11.57 7.16
C THR A 109 11.02 -10.63 6.81
N ILE A 110 10.97 -9.54 7.57
CA ILE A 110 10.15 -8.38 7.24
C ILE A 110 11.11 -7.25 6.92
N LYS A 111 10.94 -6.61 5.77
CA LYS A 111 11.76 -5.46 5.37
C LYS A 111 10.94 -4.19 5.43
N VAL A 112 11.59 -3.15 5.94
CA VAL A 112 11.04 -1.80 6.04
C VAL A 112 11.78 -0.91 5.07
N TRP A 113 11.03 -0.25 4.21
CA TRP A 113 11.56 0.57 3.14
C TRP A 113 11.00 1.97 3.20
N ASN A 114 11.80 2.97 2.81
CA ASN A 114 11.35 4.35 2.76
C ASN A 114 10.97 4.73 1.32
N ALA A 115 9.68 4.98 1.09
CA ALA A 115 9.14 5.34 -0.22
C ALA A 115 9.65 6.71 -0.70
N LYS A 116 9.84 7.67 0.22
CA LYS A 116 10.34 9.03 -0.07
C LYS A 116 11.80 9.02 -0.54
N GLU A 117 12.62 8.13 0.03
CA GLU A 117 14.02 7.92 -0.36
C GLU A 117 14.16 6.88 -1.49
N LYS A 118 13.26 6.90 -2.48
CA LYS A 118 13.28 5.99 -3.64
C LYS A 118 13.35 4.50 -3.26
N GLY A 119 12.59 4.10 -2.24
CA GLY A 119 12.50 2.70 -1.81
C GLY A 119 13.76 2.17 -1.14
N LYS A 120 14.55 3.04 -0.47
CA LYS A 120 15.73 2.62 0.29
C LYS A 120 15.34 1.65 1.41
N LEU A 121 16.10 0.57 1.57
CA LEU A 121 15.95 -0.35 2.69
C LEU A 121 16.40 0.34 3.99
N CYS A 122 15.49 0.48 4.95
CA CYS A 122 15.77 1.10 6.24
C CYS A 122 16.12 0.07 7.31
N ARG A 123 15.34 -1.02 7.38
CA ARG A 123 15.51 -2.07 8.39
C ARG A 123 15.14 -3.43 7.82
N THR A 124 15.79 -4.47 8.34
CA THR A 124 15.37 -5.86 8.19
C THR A 124 15.05 -6.38 9.58
N LEU A 125 13.81 -6.81 9.78
CA LEU A 125 13.34 -7.42 11.01
C LEU A 125 13.45 -8.93 10.85
N VAL A 126 14.13 -9.56 11.80
CA VAL A 126 14.35 -11.00 11.85
C VAL A 126 13.81 -11.48 13.19
N GLY A 127 13.09 -12.59 13.19
CA GLY A 127 12.54 -13.17 14.41
C GLY A 127 11.70 -14.41 14.18
N HIS A 128 10.98 -14.49 13.05
CA HIS A 128 10.19 -15.67 12.72
C HIS A 128 11.08 -16.83 12.27
N ALA A 129 10.68 -18.05 12.62
CA ALA A 129 11.36 -19.29 12.26
C ALA A 129 10.89 -19.81 10.88
N HIS A 130 9.70 -19.37 10.42
CA HIS A 130 9.13 -19.74 9.12
C HIS A 130 8.61 -18.51 8.35
N ARG A 131 8.00 -18.76 7.18
CA ARG A 131 7.51 -17.72 6.28
C ARG A 131 6.52 -16.78 6.96
N VAL A 132 6.67 -15.48 6.71
CA VAL A 132 5.75 -14.46 7.21
C VAL A 132 4.61 -14.30 6.21
N ASN A 133 3.39 -14.63 6.61
CA ASN A 133 2.23 -14.65 5.73
C ASN A 133 1.50 -13.32 5.69
N THR A 134 1.42 -12.62 6.83
CA THR A 134 0.55 -11.46 6.98
C THR A 134 1.18 -10.40 7.86
N LEU A 135 0.80 -9.16 7.59
CA LEU A 135 1.18 -7.96 8.33
C LEU A 135 -0.08 -7.15 8.61
N ALA A 136 -0.15 -6.54 9.80
CA ALA A 136 -1.20 -5.59 10.15
C ALA A 136 -0.57 -4.37 10.83
N LEU A 137 -0.99 -3.18 10.40
CA LEU A 137 -0.57 -1.91 11.01
C LEU A 137 -1.74 -1.31 11.78
N ASN A 138 -1.48 -0.73 12.95
CA ASN A 138 -2.50 0.02 13.69
C ASN A 138 -3.04 1.22 12.90
N THR A 139 -2.20 1.84 12.05
CA THR A 139 -2.54 2.95 11.18
C THR A 139 -3.30 2.54 9.92
N GLU A 140 -3.37 1.24 9.59
CA GLU A 140 -3.87 0.76 8.29
C GLU A 140 -5.32 1.20 8.07
N TYR A 141 -6.17 1.07 9.09
CA TYR A 141 -7.59 1.40 8.96
C TYR A 141 -7.79 2.87 8.57
N VAL A 142 -7.11 3.78 9.26
CA VAL A 142 -7.24 5.23 9.05
C VAL A 142 -6.65 5.63 7.70
N THR A 143 -5.47 5.11 7.36
CA THR A 143 -4.79 5.42 6.10
C THR A 143 -5.48 4.84 4.86
N ARG A 144 -6.11 3.67 4.99
CA ARG A 144 -6.86 3.01 3.90
C ARG A 144 -8.22 3.64 3.66
N THR A 145 -8.94 4.02 4.72
CA THR A 145 -10.26 4.67 4.59
C THR A 145 -10.16 6.14 4.19
N GLY A 146 -9.03 6.80 4.47
CA GLY A 146 -8.79 8.18 4.09
C GLY A 146 -9.92 9.12 4.59
N PRO A 147 -10.57 9.88 3.70
CA PRO A 147 -11.64 10.83 4.07
C PRO A 147 -12.99 10.15 4.33
N TYR A 148 -13.14 8.87 3.99
CA TYR A 148 -14.38 8.13 4.14
C TYR A 148 -14.52 7.58 5.57
N ASP A 149 -15.76 7.52 6.05
CA ASP A 149 -16.10 6.82 7.29
C ASP A 149 -16.45 5.33 7.04
N HIS A 150 -16.62 4.54 8.11
CA HIS A 150 -17.03 3.13 8.04
C HIS A 150 -18.35 2.91 7.29
N ASN A 151 -19.21 3.93 7.22
CA ASN A 151 -20.47 3.91 6.47
C ASN A 151 -20.32 4.36 5.01
N GLY A 152 -19.10 4.56 4.51
CA GLY A 152 -18.83 5.03 3.15
C GLY A 152 -19.20 6.51 2.90
N LYS A 153 -19.61 7.25 3.92
CA LYS A 153 -19.89 8.68 3.81
C LYS A 153 -18.58 9.45 3.64
N PHE A 154 -18.54 10.31 2.64
CA PHE A 154 -17.45 11.26 2.42
C PHE A 154 -17.63 12.44 3.38
N ASN A 155 -16.72 12.59 4.34
CA ASN A 155 -16.85 13.59 5.41
C ASN A 155 -16.38 15.00 4.96
N VAL A 156 -16.71 15.40 3.73
CA VAL A 156 -16.39 16.71 3.17
C VAL A 156 -17.61 17.22 2.39
N THR A 157 -18.03 18.44 2.66
CA THR A 157 -19.07 19.14 1.90
C THR A 157 -18.57 19.39 0.47
N ALA A 158 -19.35 18.95 -0.53
CA ALA A 158 -19.02 18.88 -1.96
C ALA A 158 -18.57 20.20 -2.65
N THR A 159 -18.53 21.31 -1.92
CA THR A 159 -18.16 22.64 -2.42
C THR A 159 -16.64 22.89 -2.47
N GLU A 160 -15.82 22.08 -1.81
CA GLU A 160 -14.36 22.22 -1.80
C GLU A 160 -13.75 20.89 -2.26
N GLY A 161 -13.24 20.85 -3.50
CA GLY A 161 -12.79 19.63 -4.15
C GLY A 161 -11.64 18.90 -3.43
N ASP A 162 -11.23 17.75 -3.98
CA ASP A 162 -9.88 17.19 -4.05
C ASP A 162 -8.88 17.51 -2.89
N THR A 163 -8.53 18.78 -2.67
CA THR A 163 -7.70 19.27 -1.56
C THR A 163 -8.34 19.07 -0.17
N ALA A 164 -9.67 19.20 -0.05
CA ALA A 164 -10.39 19.02 1.21
C ALA A 164 -10.48 17.54 1.63
N ALA A 165 -10.49 16.62 0.66
CA ALA A 165 -10.40 15.18 0.92
C ALA A 165 -9.09 14.84 1.64
N ARG A 166 -7.99 15.47 1.21
CA ARG A 166 -6.67 15.29 1.83
C ARG A 166 -6.62 15.87 3.24
N SER A 167 -7.13 17.10 3.44
CA SER A 167 -7.13 17.72 4.77
C SER A 167 -7.99 16.93 5.76
N ALA A 168 -9.13 16.38 5.33
CA ALA A 168 -9.95 15.50 6.15
C ALA A 168 -9.24 14.19 6.52
N ALA A 169 -8.57 13.54 5.56
CA ALA A 169 -7.76 12.34 5.83
C ALA A 169 -6.62 12.63 6.83
N LEU A 170 -5.97 13.79 6.69
CA LEU A 170 -4.90 14.23 7.59
C LEU A 170 -5.45 14.53 9.01
N ALA A 171 -6.59 15.22 9.11
CA ALA A 171 -7.24 15.48 10.39
C ALA A 171 -7.65 14.19 11.11
N LYS A 172 -8.17 13.21 10.35
CA LYS A 172 -8.51 11.88 10.88
C LYS A 172 -7.28 11.15 11.40
N TYR A 173 -6.16 11.20 10.66
CA TYR A 173 -4.89 10.64 11.10
C TYR A 173 -4.34 11.33 12.36
N GLN A 174 -4.37 12.66 12.42
CA GLN A 174 -3.95 13.42 13.61
C GLN A 174 -4.80 13.10 14.83
N LYS A 175 -6.13 12.98 14.66
CA LYS A 175 -7.04 12.56 15.74
C LYS A 175 -6.70 11.16 16.24
N PHE A 176 -6.36 10.23 15.34
CA PHE A 176 -5.89 8.90 15.70
C PHE A 176 -4.60 8.95 16.50
N CYS A 177 -3.59 9.70 16.05
CA CYS A 177 -2.32 9.87 16.76
C CYS A 177 -2.50 10.47 18.16
N ALA A 178 -3.42 11.42 18.32
CA ALA A 178 -3.72 12.04 19.61
C ALA A 178 -4.37 11.07 20.61
N THR A 179 -5.03 10.00 20.14
CA THR A 179 -5.79 9.08 20.98
C THR A 179 -4.96 7.88 21.45
N LEU A 180 -4.01 7.40 20.65
CA LEU A 180 -3.43 6.04 20.80
C LEU A 180 -1.91 5.96 21.05
N ASN A 181 -1.24 7.08 21.35
CA ASN A 181 0.23 7.18 21.41
C ASN A 181 0.85 6.95 20.00
N PRO A 182 1.67 7.86 19.45
CA PRO A 182 1.85 8.02 18.00
C PRO A 182 2.77 6.97 17.34
N VAL A 183 3.07 5.86 18.03
CA VAL A 183 3.96 4.83 17.48
C VAL A 183 3.16 3.95 16.51
N GLU A 184 3.68 3.84 15.30
CA GLU A 184 3.18 2.90 14.31
C GLU A 184 3.57 1.49 14.75
N LEU A 185 2.58 0.69 15.10
CA LEU A 185 2.75 -0.68 15.58
C LEU A 185 2.47 -1.63 14.43
N LEU A 186 3.34 -2.64 14.30
CA LEU A 186 3.26 -3.66 13.28
C LEU A 186 3.09 -5.01 13.96
N VAL A 187 2.01 -5.71 13.63
CA VAL A 187 1.86 -7.13 13.98
C VAL A 187 2.19 -7.97 12.75
N SER A 188 3.01 -8.99 12.94
CA SER A 188 3.34 -9.98 11.90
C SER A 188 2.90 -11.38 12.31
N GLY A 189 2.40 -12.12 11.32
CA GLY A 189 2.00 -13.51 11.51
C GLY A 189 2.70 -14.47 10.58
N SER A 190 3.17 -15.58 11.14
CA SER A 190 4.01 -16.57 10.49
C SER A 190 3.43 -17.96 10.61
N ASP A 191 3.88 -18.83 9.71
CA ASP A 191 3.55 -20.26 9.68
C ASP A 191 4.14 -21.08 10.84
N ASP A 192 5.11 -20.50 11.56
CA ASP A 192 5.66 -21.09 12.79
C ASP A 192 4.68 -21.00 13.98
N GLN A 193 3.42 -20.66 13.72
CA GLN A 193 2.35 -20.52 14.70
C GLN A 193 2.58 -19.36 15.68
N THR A 194 3.42 -18.39 15.31
CA THR A 194 3.69 -17.19 16.13
C THR A 194 3.10 -15.91 15.54
N LEU A 195 2.76 -15.00 16.43
CA LEU A 195 2.47 -13.60 16.15
C LEU A 195 3.50 -12.74 16.90
N HIS A 196 4.13 -11.80 16.21
CA HIS A 196 5.02 -10.81 16.81
C HIS A 196 4.38 -9.42 16.73
N LEU A 197 4.62 -8.59 17.76
CA LEU A 197 4.21 -7.19 17.89
C LEU A 197 5.45 -6.29 17.98
#